data_AF-A0A1V0B8G0-F1
#
_entry.id   AF-A0A1V0B8G0-F1
#
_cell.length_a   1.000
_cell.length_b   1.000
_cell.length_c   1.000
_cell.angle_alpha   90.00
_cell.angle_beta   90.00
_cell.angle_gamma   90.00
#
_symmetry.space_group_name_H-M   'P 1'
#
loop_
_entity.id
_entity.type
_entity.pdbx_description
1 polymer ?
#
loop_
_entity_poly.entity_id
_entity_poly.type
_entity_poly.pdbx_seq_one_letter_code
_entity_poly.pdbx_strand_id
1 'polypeptide(L)'
;MQAIDSPHVFYRRVIFEVSTSECRVAMEDEHHFFVLNIGHDGQRITSVSSDARRTPWSICPQAERKLQEFVGQPLRQRIAVNLADIDGKQQCTHQYDLLMVALSQALRPGRREYVAKVVGAMHEHRHAELFLDGEKLLDWRLRGTRIESQDAFDQRDLRTLMPWAEACLDDQTLEALYVQRRAVMVAASKGFNLDMIANAGVAMKARAGACFVFQPERADSALRIIGSTRGDVNHADDLLTEWGKAR
;
A
#
# COMPACT_ATOMS: atom_id res chain seq x y z
N MET A 1 3.23 13.32 24.57
CA MET A 1 3.06 11.85 24.75
C MET A 1 4.03 11.19 23.79
N GLN A 2 4.94 10.34 24.28
CA GLN A 2 5.83 9.60 23.38
C GLN A 2 4.97 8.65 22.54
N ALA A 3 5.39 8.34 21.31
CA ALA A 3 4.62 7.54 20.34
C ALA A 3 4.07 6.22 20.91
N ILE A 4 4.76 5.66 21.91
CA ILE A 4 4.50 4.35 22.52
C ILE A 4 3.18 4.32 23.31
N ASP A 5 2.69 5.47 23.79
CA ASP A 5 1.47 5.54 24.64
C ASP A 5 0.22 6.01 23.88
N SER A 6 0.27 6.06 22.54
CA SER A 6 -0.88 6.50 21.74
C SER A 6 -1.97 5.43 21.68
N PRO A 7 -3.23 5.74 22.06
CA PRO A 7 -4.34 4.81 21.89
C PRO A 7 -4.69 4.58 20.41
N HIS A 8 -4.19 5.44 19.52
CA HIS A 8 -4.44 5.34 18.08
C HIS A 8 -3.38 4.47 17.40
N VAL A 9 -3.77 3.22 17.14
CA VAL A 9 -3.00 2.26 16.35
C VAL A 9 -3.64 2.13 14.98
N PHE A 10 -2.81 2.04 13.94
CA PHE A 10 -3.24 1.74 12.58
C PHE A 10 -2.70 0.36 12.18
N TYR A 11 -3.55 -0.46 11.58
CA TYR A 11 -3.16 -1.75 11.02
C TYR A 11 -3.36 -1.76 9.51
N ARG A 12 -2.46 -2.44 8.81
CA ARG A 12 -2.60 -2.79 7.41
C ARG A 12 -2.15 -4.21 7.20
N ARG A 13 -2.99 -5.01 6.54
CA ARG A 13 -2.76 -6.43 6.32
C ARG A 13 -2.70 -6.71 4.84
N VAL A 14 -1.76 -7.56 4.40
CA VAL A 14 -1.62 -7.97 3.00
C VAL A 14 -1.46 -9.48 2.96
N ILE A 15 -2.32 -10.19 2.23
CA ILE A 15 -2.27 -11.66 2.11
C ILE A 15 -2.06 -12.02 0.64
N PHE A 16 -1.15 -12.93 0.38
CA PHE A 16 -0.83 -13.50 -0.93
C PHE A 16 -1.23 -14.97 -0.96
N GLU A 17 -1.83 -15.39 -2.06
CA GLU A 17 -2.02 -16.80 -2.43
C GLU A 17 -1.47 -16.97 -3.84
N VAL A 18 -0.31 -17.62 -3.93
CA VAL A 18 0.43 -17.78 -5.17
C VAL A 18 0.40 -19.24 -5.61
N SER A 19 -0.02 -19.47 -6.85
CA SER A 19 0.05 -20.75 -7.55
C SER A 19 1.13 -20.69 -8.64
N THR A 20 1.21 -21.71 -9.50
CA THR A 20 2.20 -21.76 -10.59
C THR A 20 1.91 -20.78 -11.74
N SER A 21 0.70 -20.24 -11.82
CA SER A 21 0.26 -19.39 -12.94
C SER A 21 -0.59 -18.19 -12.50
N GLU A 22 -0.79 -18.01 -11.19
CA GLU A 22 -1.63 -16.96 -10.65
C GLU A 22 -1.09 -16.49 -9.30
N CYS A 23 -1.03 -15.17 -9.12
CA CYS A 23 -0.82 -14.52 -7.84
C CYS A 23 -2.09 -13.75 -7.47
N ARG A 24 -2.78 -14.20 -6.43
CA ARG A 24 -3.90 -13.47 -5.83
C ARG A 24 -3.42 -12.74 -4.60
N VAL A 25 -3.76 -11.47 -4.47
CA VAL A 25 -3.35 -10.65 -3.33
C VAL A 25 -4.52 -9.82 -2.82
N ALA A 26 -4.68 -9.74 -1.51
CA ALA A 26 -5.60 -8.82 -0.87
C ALA A 26 -4.86 -7.90 0.09
N MET A 27 -5.32 -6.65 0.18
CA MET A 27 -4.85 -5.71 1.17
C MET A 27 -6.03 -4.97 1.77
N GLU A 28 -6.04 -4.88 3.10
CA GLU A 28 -7.00 -4.05 3.82
C GLU A 28 -6.30 -3.20 4.90
N ASP A 29 -6.79 -1.97 5.04
CA ASP A 29 -6.58 -1.06 6.17
C ASP A 29 -7.87 -0.26 6.41
N GLU A 30 -7.90 0.64 7.40
CA GLU A 30 -9.10 1.42 7.74
C GLU A 30 -9.70 2.23 6.57
N HIS A 31 -8.89 2.57 5.56
CA HIS A 31 -9.28 3.45 4.46
C HIS A 31 -9.45 2.72 3.12
N HIS A 32 -8.81 1.55 2.96
CA HIS A 32 -8.79 0.81 1.71
C HIS A 32 -9.05 -0.69 1.90
N PHE A 33 -9.75 -1.30 0.94
CA PHE A 33 -9.78 -2.74 0.73
C PHE A 33 -9.68 -3.02 -0.78
N PHE A 34 -8.58 -3.63 -1.20
CA PHE A 34 -8.34 -4.06 -2.58
C PHE A 34 -8.06 -5.56 -2.66
N VAL A 35 -8.55 -6.20 -3.71
CA VAL A 35 -8.17 -7.56 -4.11
C VAL A 35 -7.69 -7.54 -5.56
N LEU A 36 -6.47 -8.00 -5.82
CA LEU A 36 -5.92 -8.12 -7.17
C LEU A 36 -5.72 -9.59 -7.50
N ASN A 37 -5.98 -9.95 -8.75
CA ASN A 37 -5.55 -11.24 -9.32
C ASN A 37 -4.66 -10.98 -10.53
N ILE A 38 -3.50 -11.62 -10.53
CA ILE A 38 -2.48 -11.51 -11.57
C ILE A 38 -2.26 -12.90 -12.17
N GLY A 39 -2.62 -13.08 -13.44
CA GLY A 39 -2.28 -14.28 -14.20
C GLY A 39 -0.91 -14.15 -14.88
N HIS A 40 -0.18 -15.26 -15.01
CA HIS A 40 1.08 -15.29 -15.73
C HIS A 40 1.39 -16.67 -16.34
N ASP A 41 2.29 -16.68 -17.33
CA ASP A 41 2.82 -17.90 -17.97
C ASP A 41 4.20 -18.34 -17.39
N GLY A 42 4.67 -17.63 -16.36
CA GLY A 42 5.98 -17.85 -15.74
C GLY A 42 7.10 -16.95 -16.31
N GLN A 43 6.83 -16.23 -17.40
CA GLN A 43 7.73 -15.24 -17.98
C GLN A 43 7.08 -13.86 -18.10
N ARG A 44 5.78 -13.80 -18.40
CA ARG A 44 5.01 -12.59 -18.67
C ARG A 44 3.69 -12.60 -17.94
N ILE A 45 3.21 -11.39 -17.68
CA ILE A 45 1.89 -11.13 -17.12
C ILE A 45 0.85 -11.37 -18.22
N THR A 46 -0.11 -12.25 -17.99
CA THR A 46 -1.17 -12.60 -18.96
C THR A 46 -2.50 -11.95 -18.63
N SER A 47 -2.74 -11.60 -17.37
CA SER A 47 -3.93 -10.86 -16.94
C SER A 47 -3.66 -10.09 -15.65
N VAL A 48 -4.36 -8.97 -15.47
CA VAL A 48 -4.43 -8.22 -14.22
C VAL A 48 -5.88 -7.85 -14.00
N SER A 49 -6.38 -8.01 -12.78
CA SER A 49 -7.70 -7.53 -12.36
C SER A 49 -7.61 -6.93 -10.96
N SER A 50 -8.46 -5.95 -10.67
CA SER A 50 -8.54 -5.32 -9.36
C SER A 50 -9.99 -5.12 -8.95
N ASP A 51 -10.30 -5.56 -7.75
CA ASP A 51 -11.56 -5.37 -7.06
C ASP A 51 -11.37 -4.38 -5.91
N ALA A 52 -11.87 -3.17 -6.11
CA ALA A 52 -11.82 -2.08 -5.14
C ALA A 52 -13.05 -2.11 -4.23
N ARG A 53 -13.04 -3.00 -3.23
CA ARG A 53 -14.17 -3.23 -2.31
C ARG A 53 -14.48 -2.04 -1.40
N ARG A 54 -13.44 -1.32 -0.97
CA ARG A 54 -13.60 -0.11 -0.16
C ARG A 54 -12.54 0.91 -0.51
N THR A 55 -12.98 2.11 -0.82
CA THR A 55 -12.11 3.19 -1.25
C THR A 55 -12.53 4.53 -0.66
N PRO A 56 -11.60 5.46 -0.46
CA PRO A 56 -11.94 6.76 0.10
C PRO A 56 -12.67 7.69 -0.89
N TRP A 57 -12.50 7.49 -2.20
CA TRP A 57 -13.03 8.37 -3.24
C TRP A 57 -13.79 7.57 -4.30
N SER A 58 -14.84 8.17 -4.86
CA SER A 58 -15.80 7.54 -5.78
C SER A 58 -15.17 6.98 -7.06
N ILE A 59 -14.10 7.61 -7.56
CA ILE A 59 -13.46 7.21 -8.81
C ILE A 59 -12.23 6.32 -8.61
N CYS A 60 -11.83 5.99 -7.37
CA CYS A 60 -10.72 5.07 -7.10
C CYS A 60 -10.82 3.73 -7.86
N PRO A 61 -12.00 3.08 -7.98
CA PRO A 61 -12.13 1.82 -8.72
C PRO A 61 -11.72 1.94 -10.20
N GLN A 62 -11.84 3.12 -10.80
CA GLN A 62 -11.49 3.34 -12.21
C GLN A 62 -9.98 3.22 -12.49
N ALA A 63 -9.14 3.26 -11.45
CA ALA A 63 -7.70 3.08 -11.59
C ALA A 63 -7.31 1.65 -12.01
N GLU A 64 -8.22 0.67 -11.91
CA GLU A 64 -8.00 -0.69 -12.41
C GLU A 64 -7.63 -0.69 -13.90
N ARG A 65 -8.25 0.19 -14.71
CA ARG A 65 -7.93 0.31 -16.15
C ARG A 65 -6.47 0.63 -16.41
N LYS A 66 -5.83 1.35 -15.49
CA LYS A 66 -4.41 1.70 -15.59
C LYS A 66 -3.50 0.52 -15.27
N LEU A 67 -3.95 -0.44 -14.47
CA LEU A 67 -3.19 -1.68 -14.24
C LEU A 67 -3.13 -2.58 -15.48
N GLN A 68 -4.02 -2.39 -16.47
CA GLN A 68 -3.96 -3.14 -17.73
C GLN A 68 -2.69 -2.83 -18.55
N GLU A 69 -2.01 -1.71 -18.28
CA GLU A 69 -0.70 -1.37 -18.86
C GLU A 69 0.40 -2.40 -18.51
N PHE A 70 0.15 -3.26 -17.51
CA PHE A 70 1.04 -4.35 -17.13
C PHE A 70 0.86 -5.65 -17.92
N VAL A 71 -0.27 -5.85 -18.60
CA VAL A 71 -0.50 -7.07 -19.37
C VAL A 71 0.51 -7.15 -20.51
N GLY A 72 1.18 -8.30 -20.64
CA GLY A 72 2.26 -8.54 -21.59
C GLY A 72 3.66 -8.12 -21.10
N GLN A 73 3.77 -7.35 -20.01
CA GLN A 73 5.07 -7.01 -19.41
C GLN A 73 5.74 -8.27 -18.82
N PRO A 74 7.09 -8.30 -18.74
CA PRO A 74 7.80 -9.41 -18.13
C PRO A 74 7.55 -9.47 -16.62
N LEU A 75 7.51 -10.68 -16.07
CA LEU A 75 7.59 -10.91 -14.64
C LEU A 75 8.97 -10.47 -14.12
N ARG A 76 8.97 -9.92 -12.91
CA ARG A 76 10.19 -9.45 -12.23
C ARG A 76 10.14 -9.94 -10.80
N GLN A 77 11.19 -10.62 -10.35
CA GLN A 77 11.30 -11.07 -8.95
C GLN A 77 11.69 -9.92 -8.01
N ARG A 78 12.38 -8.91 -8.53
CA ARG A 78 12.71 -7.68 -7.81
C ARG A 78 11.69 -6.60 -8.12
N ILE A 79 11.30 -5.83 -7.11
CA ILE A 79 10.44 -4.66 -7.29
C ILE A 79 11.14 -3.64 -8.20
N ALA A 80 10.45 -3.25 -9.28
CA ALA A 80 10.88 -2.15 -10.12
C ALA A 80 10.43 -0.82 -9.51
N VAL A 81 11.39 0.01 -9.08
CA VAL A 81 11.06 1.31 -8.47
C VAL A 81 10.57 2.31 -9.50
N ASN A 82 11.06 2.18 -10.73
CA ASN A 82 10.60 2.93 -11.89
C ASN A 82 10.44 1.99 -13.08
N LEU A 83 9.41 2.23 -13.89
CA LEU A 83 9.15 1.51 -15.14
C LEU A 83 9.07 2.56 -16.25
N ALA A 84 9.95 2.45 -17.24
CA ALA A 84 10.06 3.45 -18.31
C ALA A 84 8.74 3.67 -19.07
N ASP A 85 7.96 2.59 -19.24
CA ASP A 85 6.73 2.59 -20.03
C ASP A 85 5.47 2.84 -19.19
N ILE A 86 5.58 2.99 -17.86
CA ILE A 86 4.43 3.11 -16.97
C ILE A 86 4.60 4.33 -16.06
N ASP A 87 3.72 5.32 -16.24
CA ASP A 87 3.68 6.48 -15.35
C ASP A 87 2.94 6.12 -14.04
N GLY A 88 3.72 5.79 -13.02
CA GLY A 88 3.20 5.48 -11.68
C GLY A 88 2.34 6.59 -11.04
N LYS A 89 2.46 7.85 -11.47
CA LYS A 89 1.61 8.95 -10.95
C LYS A 89 0.19 8.86 -11.50
N GLN A 90 0.03 8.32 -12.71
CA GLN A 90 -1.26 8.07 -13.34
C GLN A 90 -1.99 6.87 -12.73
N GLN A 91 -1.29 6.09 -11.90
CA GLN A 91 -1.82 4.91 -11.22
C GLN A 91 -2.38 5.25 -9.85
N CYS A 92 -3.30 4.43 -9.32
CA CYS A 92 -3.64 4.52 -7.90
C CYS A 92 -2.46 3.97 -7.10
N THR A 93 -1.77 4.80 -6.33
CA THR A 93 -0.54 4.37 -5.65
C THR A 93 -0.73 3.17 -4.73
N HIS A 94 -1.93 3.00 -4.15
CA HIS A 94 -2.23 1.84 -3.31
C HIS A 94 -2.32 0.53 -4.11
N GLN A 95 -2.96 0.56 -5.28
CA GLN A 95 -3.08 -0.62 -6.15
C GLN A 95 -1.78 -0.89 -6.90
N TYR A 96 -1.07 0.17 -7.32
CA TYR A 96 0.24 0.07 -7.98
C TYR A 96 1.29 -0.55 -7.06
N ASP A 97 1.46 -0.02 -5.84
CA ASP A 97 2.42 -0.57 -4.88
C ASP A 97 2.06 -2.02 -4.54
N LEU A 98 0.76 -2.34 -4.39
CA LEU A 98 0.29 -3.70 -4.15
C LEU A 98 0.62 -4.64 -5.31
N LEU A 99 0.41 -4.19 -6.56
CA LEU A 99 0.79 -4.94 -7.75
C LEU A 99 2.32 -5.17 -7.80
N MET A 100 3.14 -4.17 -7.47
CA MET A 100 4.60 -4.31 -7.48
C MET A 100 5.06 -5.38 -6.50
N VAL A 101 4.51 -5.36 -5.28
CA VAL A 101 4.79 -6.40 -4.28
C VAL A 101 4.27 -7.75 -4.75
N ALA A 102 3.07 -7.84 -5.33
CA ALA A 102 2.53 -9.09 -5.86
C ALA A 102 3.40 -9.70 -6.98
N LEU A 103 3.92 -8.88 -7.89
CA LEU A 103 4.81 -9.35 -8.94
C LEU A 103 6.13 -9.93 -8.39
N SER A 104 6.69 -9.32 -7.33
CA SER A 104 7.87 -9.88 -6.63
C SER A 104 7.59 -11.25 -5.96
N GLN A 105 6.31 -11.56 -5.73
CA GLN A 105 5.84 -12.82 -5.15
C GLN A 105 5.37 -13.85 -6.18
N ALA A 106 5.07 -13.45 -7.42
CA ALA A 106 4.35 -14.27 -8.38
C ALA A 106 5.04 -15.62 -8.73
N LEU A 107 6.36 -15.72 -8.54
CA LEU A 107 7.12 -16.95 -8.77
C LEU A 107 7.46 -17.71 -7.47
N ARG A 108 6.80 -17.38 -6.36
CA ARG A 108 6.98 -18.00 -5.04
C ARG A 108 5.66 -18.63 -4.58
N PRO A 109 5.32 -19.86 -5.03
CA PRO A 109 4.07 -20.51 -4.68
C PRO A 109 3.88 -20.64 -3.17
N GLY A 110 2.63 -20.53 -2.73
CA GLY A 110 2.25 -20.64 -1.33
C GLY A 110 1.51 -19.40 -0.81
N ARG A 111 1.22 -19.44 0.49
CA ARG A 111 0.60 -18.34 1.21
C ARG A 111 1.69 -17.53 1.90
N ARG A 112 1.60 -16.21 1.81
CA ARG A 112 2.41 -15.28 2.62
C ARG A 112 1.56 -14.12 3.12
N GLU A 113 1.96 -13.55 4.24
CA GLU A 113 1.20 -12.53 4.89
C GLU A 113 2.08 -11.45 5.50
N TYR A 114 1.78 -10.19 5.16
CA TYR A 114 2.34 -9.05 5.84
C TYR A 114 1.32 -8.42 6.78
N VAL A 115 1.78 -8.09 7.98
CA VAL A 115 1.05 -7.28 8.95
C VAL A 115 1.90 -6.06 9.30
N ALA A 116 1.39 -4.88 8.99
CA ALA A 116 1.98 -3.62 9.42
C ALA A 116 1.15 -3.05 10.58
N LYS A 117 1.85 -2.61 11.63
CA LYS A 117 1.28 -1.92 12.78
C LYS A 117 1.96 -0.58 12.95
N VAL A 118 1.19 0.50 13.07
CA VAL A 118 1.72 1.85 13.27
C VAL A 118 1.06 2.48 14.49
N VAL A 119 1.84 2.66 15.56
CA VAL A 119 1.43 3.33 16.79
C VAL A 119 1.79 4.82 16.71
N GLY A 120 0.91 5.67 17.24
CA GLY A 120 1.10 7.12 17.20
C GLY A 120 0.74 7.73 15.85
N ALA A 121 -0.13 7.08 15.08
CA ALA A 121 -0.49 7.49 13.71
C ALA A 121 -0.94 8.96 13.57
N MET A 122 -1.42 9.59 14.66
CA MET A 122 -1.84 10.99 14.76
C MET A 122 -0.77 11.94 15.35
N HIS A 123 0.45 11.47 15.59
CA HIS A 123 1.51 12.21 16.27
C HIS A 123 2.76 12.38 15.38
N GLU A 124 3.62 13.34 15.76
CA GLU A 124 4.90 13.57 15.08
C GLU A 124 5.80 12.35 15.17
N HIS A 125 5.89 11.76 16.36
CA HIS A 125 6.63 10.52 16.61
C HIS A 125 5.76 9.31 16.41
N ARG A 126 6.28 8.32 15.69
CA ARG A 126 5.57 7.08 15.35
C ARG A 126 6.46 5.86 15.56
N HIS A 127 5.83 4.73 15.87
CA HIS A 127 6.46 3.42 15.87
C HIS A 127 5.77 2.55 14.83
N ALA A 128 6.52 2.09 13.85
CA ALA A 128 6.04 1.20 12.80
C ALA A 128 6.73 -0.16 12.90
N GLU A 129 5.94 -1.23 12.93
CA GLU A 129 6.41 -2.62 12.93
C GLU A 129 5.85 -3.33 11.71
N LEU A 130 6.69 -4.11 11.02
CA LEU A 130 6.28 -4.99 9.93
C LEU A 130 6.61 -6.43 10.29
N PHE A 131 5.61 -7.29 10.14
CA PHE A 131 5.73 -8.73 10.29
C PHE A 131 5.46 -9.41 8.95
N LEU A 132 6.22 -10.45 8.65
CA LEU A 132 5.97 -11.39 7.57
C LEU A 132 5.73 -12.76 8.19
N ASP A 133 4.56 -13.35 7.96
CA ASP A 133 4.19 -14.68 8.49
C ASP A 133 4.44 -14.82 10.01
N GLY A 134 4.24 -13.72 10.75
CA GLY A 134 4.45 -13.63 12.19
C GLY A 134 5.86 -13.23 12.62
N GLU A 135 6.85 -13.27 11.74
CA GLU A 135 8.24 -12.87 12.03
C GLU A 135 8.45 -11.37 11.78
N LYS A 136 9.02 -10.66 12.75
CA LYS A 136 9.28 -9.22 12.62
C LYS A 136 10.42 -8.96 11.64
N LEU A 137 10.14 -8.20 10.58
CA LEU A 137 11.12 -7.81 9.56
C LEU A 137 11.64 -6.38 9.73
N LEU A 138 10.78 -5.43 10.09
CA LEU A 138 11.16 -4.02 10.24
C LEU A 138 10.60 -3.46 11.56
N ASP A 139 11.37 -2.59 12.20
CA ASP A 139 11.01 -1.90 13.45
C ASP A 139 11.56 -0.47 13.40
N TRP A 140 10.70 0.48 13.04
CA TRP A 140 11.10 1.87 12.84
C TRP A 140 10.51 2.76 13.92
N ARG A 141 11.33 3.63 14.51
CA ARG A 141 10.84 4.90 15.04
C ARG A 141 10.91 5.94 13.95
N LEU A 142 9.94 6.85 13.91
CA LEU A 142 9.89 7.93 12.95
C LEU A 142 9.61 9.25 13.64
N ARG A 143 10.14 10.33 13.07
CA ARG A 143 9.73 11.71 13.31
C ARG A 143 9.26 12.31 11.98
N GLY A 144 7.95 12.55 11.86
CA GLY A 144 7.35 12.88 10.57
C GLY A 144 7.63 11.77 9.54
N THR A 145 8.33 12.08 8.45
CA THR A 145 8.73 11.10 7.41
C THR A 145 10.17 10.58 7.54
N ARG A 146 10.93 11.07 8.52
CA ARG A 146 12.30 10.62 8.76
C ARG A 146 12.28 9.38 9.65
N ILE A 147 13.02 8.36 9.25
CA ILE A 147 13.25 7.16 10.04
C ILE A 147 14.38 7.48 11.04
N GLU A 148 14.14 7.17 12.31
CA GLU A 148 15.10 7.22 13.42
C GLU A 148 15.24 5.79 13.94
N SER A 149 16.12 4.99 13.32
CA SER A 149 16.29 3.56 13.63
C SER A 149 17.78 3.23 13.88
N GLN A 150 18.11 1.95 14.07
CA GLN A 150 19.50 1.49 14.20
C GLN A 150 19.92 0.58 13.03
N ASP A 151 19.08 0.50 12.00
CA ASP A 151 19.27 -0.36 10.83
C ASP A 151 19.72 0.47 9.61
N ALA A 152 19.76 -0.16 8.44
CA ALA A 152 20.19 0.49 7.20
C ALA A 152 19.32 1.69 6.78
N PHE A 153 18.11 1.84 7.36
CA PHE A 153 17.18 2.91 7.05
C PHE A 153 17.37 4.16 7.92
N ASP A 154 18.29 4.15 8.88
CA ASP A 154 18.45 5.27 9.79
C ASP A 154 18.70 6.59 9.05
N GLN A 155 18.04 7.65 9.52
CA GLN A 155 18.05 8.99 8.97
C GLN A 155 17.49 9.15 7.55
N ARG A 156 16.98 8.09 6.92
CA ARG A 156 16.35 8.15 5.59
C ARG A 156 14.96 8.78 5.69
N ASP A 157 14.57 9.52 4.65
CA ASP A 157 13.22 10.08 4.53
C ASP A 157 12.35 9.22 3.60
N LEU A 158 11.17 8.82 4.08
CA LEU A 158 10.22 8.01 3.33
C LEU A 158 9.85 8.60 1.95
N ARG A 159 9.94 9.92 1.77
CA ARG A 159 9.61 10.57 0.49
C ARG A 159 10.69 10.42 -0.56
N THR A 160 11.95 10.23 -0.17
CA THR A 160 13.10 10.31 -1.08
C THR A 160 14.01 9.09 -1.08
N LEU A 161 13.80 8.12 -0.18
CA LEU A 161 14.70 6.97 -0.04
C LEU A 161 14.66 5.95 -1.19
N MET A 162 13.68 6.02 -2.09
CA MET A 162 13.44 4.96 -3.08
C MET A 162 14.63 4.70 -4.05
N PRO A 163 15.31 5.73 -4.60
CA PRO A 163 16.49 5.50 -5.45
C PRO A 163 17.66 4.84 -4.70
N TRP A 164 17.85 5.20 -3.43
CA TRP A 164 18.85 4.55 -2.58
C TRP A 164 18.47 3.10 -2.30
N ALA A 165 17.20 2.86 -1.98
CA ALA A 165 16.69 1.52 -1.68
C ALA A 165 16.89 0.57 -2.87
N GLU A 166 16.59 1.04 -4.08
CA GLU A 166 16.81 0.27 -5.32
C GLU A 166 18.28 -0.11 -5.52
N ALA A 167 19.21 0.78 -5.16
CA ALA A 167 20.64 0.55 -5.35
C ALA A 167 21.28 -0.31 -4.25
N CYS A 168 20.75 -0.26 -3.02
CA CYS A 168 21.46 -0.77 -1.85
C CYS A 168 20.78 -1.96 -1.13
N LEU A 169 19.48 -2.16 -1.30
CA LEU A 169 18.75 -3.20 -0.57
C LEU A 169 18.64 -4.49 -1.38
N ASP A 170 18.70 -5.63 -0.69
CA ASP A 170 18.30 -6.92 -1.25
C ASP A 170 16.79 -6.93 -1.59
N ASP A 171 16.36 -7.95 -2.32
CA ASP A 171 14.98 -8.05 -2.82
C ASP A 171 13.94 -8.12 -1.69
N GLN A 172 14.21 -8.86 -0.61
CA GLN A 172 13.27 -9.03 0.51
C GLN A 172 13.14 -7.73 1.31
N THR A 173 14.25 -7.04 1.54
CA THR A 173 14.28 -5.78 2.27
C THR A 173 13.65 -4.65 1.46
N LEU A 174 13.82 -4.64 0.13
CA LEU A 174 13.10 -3.72 -0.77
C LEU A 174 11.60 -3.98 -0.77
N GLU A 175 11.19 -5.25 -0.77
CA GLU A 175 9.78 -5.65 -0.66
C GLU A 175 9.16 -5.20 0.66
N ALA A 176 9.82 -5.49 1.79
CA ALA A 176 9.41 -5.06 3.12
C ALA A 176 9.29 -3.53 3.21
N LEU A 177 10.24 -2.80 2.62
CA LEU A 177 10.20 -1.34 2.52
C LEU A 177 8.93 -0.86 1.81
N TYR A 178 8.57 -1.44 0.65
CA TYR A 178 7.35 -1.06 -0.07
C TYR A 178 6.10 -1.20 0.78
N VAL A 179 5.97 -2.34 1.48
CA VAL A 179 4.83 -2.63 2.35
C VAL A 179 4.77 -1.66 3.54
N GLN A 180 5.85 -1.54 4.32
CA GLN A 180 5.88 -0.72 5.53
C GLN A 180 5.75 0.77 5.21
N ARG A 181 6.44 1.26 4.18
CA ARG A 181 6.39 2.67 3.76
C ARG A 181 4.97 3.08 3.42
N ARG A 182 4.25 2.26 2.64
CA ARG A 182 2.84 2.56 2.30
C ARG A 182 1.97 2.58 3.54
N ALA A 183 2.12 1.61 4.44
CA ALA A 183 1.38 1.59 5.70
C ALA A 183 1.61 2.87 6.53
N VAL A 184 2.87 3.32 6.68
CA VAL A 184 3.21 4.53 7.44
C VAL A 184 2.68 5.80 6.78
N MET A 185 2.70 5.89 5.45
CA MET A 185 2.15 7.05 4.73
C MET A 185 0.64 7.13 4.84
N VAL A 186 -0.05 5.99 4.83
CA VAL A 186 -1.51 5.92 4.98
C VAL A 186 -1.93 6.11 6.44
N ALA A 187 -1.20 5.58 7.41
CA ALA A 187 -1.52 5.76 8.83
C ALA A 187 -1.73 7.24 9.22
N ALA A 188 -1.01 8.16 8.57
CA ALA A 188 -1.16 9.59 8.80
C ALA A 188 -2.58 10.13 8.51
N SER A 189 -3.41 9.46 7.69
CA SER A 189 -4.80 9.87 7.48
C SER A 189 -5.71 9.60 8.67
N LYS A 190 -5.29 8.77 9.64
CA LYS A 190 -6.08 8.52 10.87
C LYS A 190 -6.33 9.81 11.65
N GLY A 191 -5.43 10.79 11.59
CA GLY A 191 -5.58 12.10 12.24
C GLY A 191 -6.57 13.05 11.56
N PHE A 192 -7.26 12.63 10.50
CA PHE A 192 -8.16 13.47 9.72
C PHE A 192 -9.53 12.81 9.58
N ASN A 193 -10.60 13.58 9.83
CA ASN A 193 -11.94 13.16 9.43
C ASN A 193 -12.10 13.39 7.91
N LEU A 194 -11.86 12.34 7.12
CA LEU A 194 -11.96 12.40 5.66
C LEU A 194 -13.37 12.70 5.17
N ASP A 195 -14.42 12.43 5.96
CA ASP A 195 -15.80 12.70 5.56
C ASP A 195 -16.13 14.20 5.55
N MET A 196 -15.29 15.03 6.16
CA MET A 196 -15.38 16.50 6.07
C MET A 196 -14.79 17.05 4.77
N ILE A 197 -14.16 16.22 3.95
CA ILE A 197 -13.53 16.63 2.69
C ILE A 197 -14.44 16.20 1.55
N ALA A 198 -15.10 17.14 0.88
CA ALA A 198 -16.11 16.82 -0.14
C ALA A 198 -15.57 16.02 -1.34
N ASN A 199 -14.36 16.36 -1.80
CA ASN A 199 -13.70 15.72 -2.93
C ASN A 199 -12.17 15.78 -2.82
N ALA A 200 -11.48 14.99 -3.65
CA ALA A 200 -10.03 14.98 -3.67
C ALA A 200 -9.41 16.33 -4.12
N GLY A 201 -10.15 17.12 -4.90
CA GLY A 201 -9.89 18.51 -5.30
C GLY A 201 -9.54 19.40 -4.11
N VAL A 202 -10.38 19.39 -3.07
CA VAL A 202 -10.16 20.16 -1.84
C VAL A 202 -8.90 19.69 -1.09
N ALA A 203 -8.61 18.39 -1.13
CA ALA A 203 -7.37 17.84 -0.58
C ALA A 203 -6.13 18.10 -1.46
N MET A 204 -6.29 18.57 -2.71
CA MET A 204 -5.21 18.63 -3.71
C MET A 204 -4.02 19.49 -3.33
N LYS A 205 -4.15 20.61 -2.63
CA LYS A 205 -2.98 21.50 -2.41
C LYS A 205 -1.79 20.77 -1.78
N ALA A 206 -2.05 19.82 -0.89
CA ALA A 206 -0.99 19.05 -0.24
C ALA A 206 -0.63 17.73 -0.95
N ARG A 207 -1.46 17.27 -1.91
CA ARG A 207 -1.40 15.93 -2.51
C ARG A 207 -1.46 15.93 -4.04
N ALA A 208 -1.27 17.08 -4.66
CA ALA A 208 -1.40 17.24 -6.10
C ALA A 208 -0.48 16.28 -6.88
N GLY A 209 -1.06 15.56 -7.83
CA GLY A 209 -0.34 14.61 -8.67
C GLY A 209 0.16 13.36 -7.94
N ALA A 210 -0.27 13.12 -6.70
CA ALA A 210 0.25 12.00 -5.90
C ALA A 210 -0.25 10.62 -6.37
N CYS A 211 -1.43 10.55 -7.00
CA CYS A 211 -2.01 9.32 -7.53
C CYS A 211 -3.12 9.61 -8.56
N PHE A 212 -3.67 8.57 -9.19
CA PHE A 212 -4.80 8.59 -10.11
C PHE A 212 -5.91 9.60 -9.73
N VAL A 213 -6.35 9.56 -8.46
CA VAL A 213 -7.46 10.41 -7.99
C VAL A 213 -7.03 11.86 -7.79
N PHE A 214 -5.78 12.10 -7.39
CA PHE A 214 -5.26 13.44 -7.13
C PHE A 214 -4.63 14.09 -8.37
N GLN A 215 -4.94 13.59 -9.57
CA GLN A 215 -4.52 14.29 -10.78
C GLN A 215 -5.46 15.48 -11.06
N PRO A 216 -4.94 16.61 -11.60
CA PRO A 216 -5.72 17.83 -11.78
C PRO A 216 -7.01 17.64 -12.61
N GLU A 217 -6.99 16.72 -13.56
CA GLU A 217 -8.13 16.41 -14.44
C GLU A 217 -9.24 15.59 -13.78
N ARG A 218 -8.98 14.98 -12.61
CA ARG A 218 -9.90 14.05 -11.93
C ARG A 218 -10.32 14.49 -10.54
N ALA A 219 -9.46 15.22 -9.83
CA ALA A 219 -9.60 15.41 -8.38
C ALA A 219 -10.91 16.09 -7.96
N ASP A 220 -11.38 17.09 -8.71
CA ASP A 220 -12.63 17.79 -8.40
C ASP A 220 -13.87 16.87 -8.54
N SER A 221 -13.80 15.88 -9.43
CA SER A 221 -14.86 14.89 -9.65
C SER A 221 -14.77 13.67 -8.73
N ALA A 222 -13.68 13.54 -7.97
CA ALA A 222 -13.46 12.43 -7.06
C ALA A 222 -14.13 12.71 -5.71
N LEU A 223 -15.44 12.47 -5.66
CA LEU A 223 -16.26 12.68 -4.47
C LEU A 223 -15.86 11.74 -3.34
N ARG A 224 -15.97 12.22 -2.11
CA ARG A 224 -15.78 11.42 -0.91
C ARG A 224 -16.87 10.36 -0.80
N ILE A 225 -16.46 9.12 -0.51
CA ILE A 225 -17.39 8.09 -0.06
C ILE A 225 -17.55 8.22 1.46
N ILE A 226 -18.62 8.89 1.89
CA ILE A 226 -18.92 9.12 3.31
C ILE A 226 -19.10 7.79 4.03
N GLY A 227 -18.54 7.66 5.23
CA GLY A 227 -18.59 6.43 6.04
C GLY A 227 -17.68 5.30 5.54
N SER A 228 -16.87 5.52 4.50
CA SER A 228 -15.96 4.49 3.98
C SER A 228 -14.74 4.19 4.86
N THR A 229 -14.48 5.02 5.89
CA THR A 229 -13.37 4.79 6.82
C THR A 229 -13.88 3.98 8.01
N ARG A 230 -13.25 2.82 8.21
CA ARG A 230 -13.57 1.90 9.31
C ARG A 230 -13.07 2.46 10.64
N GLY A 231 -13.96 2.54 11.62
CA GLY A 231 -13.64 2.92 13.01
C GLY A 231 -13.56 1.73 13.97
N ASP A 232 -13.80 0.52 13.47
CA ASP A 232 -13.94 -0.73 14.22
C ASP A 232 -12.66 -1.61 14.21
N VAL A 233 -11.56 -1.12 13.63
CA VAL A 233 -10.29 -1.85 13.54
C VAL A 233 -9.46 -1.63 14.80
N ASN A 234 -9.33 -2.66 15.62
CA ASN A 234 -8.56 -2.66 16.88
C ASN A 234 -7.36 -3.62 16.83
N HIS A 235 -7.45 -4.65 15.99
CA HIS A 235 -6.43 -5.67 15.78
C HIS A 235 -6.26 -5.95 14.29
N ALA A 236 -5.10 -6.53 13.93
CA ALA A 236 -4.85 -6.97 12.55
C ALA A 236 -5.89 -8.00 12.06
N ASP A 237 -6.44 -8.81 12.96
CA ASP A 237 -7.43 -9.85 12.63
C ASP A 237 -8.82 -9.30 12.29
N ASP A 238 -9.09 -8.01 12.57
CA ASP A 238 -10.32 -7.33 12.13
C ASP A 238 -10.30 -7.01 10.61
N LEU A 239 -9.14 -7.18 9.98
CA LEU A 239 -8.89 -6.93 8.56
C LEU A 239 -8.87 -8.24 7.77
N LEU A 240 -9.31 -8.16 6.51
CA LEU A 240 -9.39 -9.25 5.55
C LEU A 240 -10.27 -10.42 6.02
N THR A 241 -11.28 -10.16 6.84
CA THR A 241 -12.24 -11.18 7.31
C THR A 241 -13.14 -11.74 6.19
N GLU A 242 -13.20 -11.05 5.06
CA GLU A 242 -13.87 -11.49 3.82
C GLU A 242 -12.92 -12.17 2.82
N TRP A 243 -11.62 -12.26 3.13
CA TRP A 243 -10.68 -12.98 2.29
C TRP A 243 -10.96 -14.49 2.35
N GLY A 244 -10.88 -15.17 1.19
CA GLY A 244 -11.18 -16.60 1.06
C GLY A 244 -12.67 -16.98 1.12
N LYS A 245 -13.58 -16.04 1.39
CA LYS A 245 -15.02 -16.27 1.26
C LYS A 245 -15.43 -16.09 -0.22
N ALA A 246 -16.22 -17.03 -0.73
CA ALA A 246 -16.87 -16.86 -2.04
C ALA A 246 -17.75 -15.61 -1.98
N ARG A 247 -17.74 -14.81 -3.06
CA ARG A 247 -18.64 -13.66 -3.21
C ARG A 247 -20.10 -14.08 -3.24
#